data_AF-A0A357F8C3-F1
#
_entry.id   AF-A0A357F8C3-F1
#
_cell.length_a   1.000
_cell.length_b   1.000
_cell.length_c   1.000
_cell.angle_alpha   90.00
_cell.angle_beta   90.00
_cell.angle_gamma   90.00
#
_symmetry.space_group_name_H-M   'P 1'
#
loop_
_entity.id
_entity.type
_entity.pdbx_description
1 polymer ?
#
loop_
_entity_poly.entity_id
_entity_poly.type
_entity_poly.pdbx_seq_one_letter_code
_entity_poly.pdbx_strand_id
1 'polypeptide(L)'
;QQVLSQSSQQKKLNEQQASLLERQRNEINELNSILKQREQVVRQFQLEKTSTQEQINNLQLKVRSLQQQLLNSQASLTESIAENEIVLAKKTELEAEKNKLELKINKRVRAKAIAPVKKQNSKISANSVITVEKLKINRKNGTVSVSYNLTNKSNRLQLGRTGMYLSSKKNLEKDIPFRLESSIPYKIKRYRIISRKFSKVKPGSFVRILIWNNKKELIIDNAYSIK
;
A
#
# COMPACT_ATOMS: atom_id res chain seq x y z
N GLN A 1 11.14 125.09 -12.92
CA GLN A 1 10.55 123.93 -13.62
C GLN A 1 11.48 122.69 -13.69
N GLN A 2 12.82 122.83 -13.68
CA GLN A 2 13.75 121.67 -13.75
C GLN A 2 13.71 120.71 -12.54
N VAL A 3 13.52 121.20 -11.31
CA VAL A 3 13.52 120.35 -10.09
C VAL A 3 12.33 119.36 -10.06
N LEU A 4 11.17 119.77 -10.58
CA LEU A 4 9.98 118.92 -10.69
C LEU A 4 10.15 117.80 -11.73
N SER A 5 10.91 118.07 -12.80
CA SER A 5 11.24 117.08 -13.85
C SER A 5 12.14 115.96 -13.30
N GLN A 6 13.19 116.31 -12.56
CA GLN A 6 14.10 115.35 -11.94
C GLN A 6 13.39 114.48 -10.89
N SER A 7 12.52 115.07 -10.07
CA SER A 7 11.72 114.32 -9.08
C SER A 7 10.77 113.29 -9.73
N SER A 8 10.16 113.64 -10.86
CA SER A 8 9.29 112.73 -11.63
C SER A 8 10.06 111.54 -12.25
N GLN A 9 11.27 111.79 -12.77
CA GLN A 9 12.14 110.73 -13.29
C GLN A 9 12.61 109.78 -12.19
N GLN A 10 13.00 110.30 -11.03
CA GLN A 10 13.41 109.50 -9.88
C GLN A 10 12.27 108.61 -9.38
N LYS A 11 11.04 109.13 -9.33
CA LYS A 11 9.86 108.38 -8.91
C LYS A 11 9.56 107.20 -9.86
N LYS A 12 9.61 107.43 -11.17
CA LYS A 12 9.43 106.36 -12.17
C LYS A 12 10.49 105.26 -12.07
N LEU A 13 11.76 105.63 -11.83
CA LEU A 13 12.84 104.68 -11.63
C LEU A 13 12.58 103.79 -10.40
N ASN A 14 12.17 104.39 -9.29
CA ASN A 14 11.83 103.66 -8.06
C ASN A 14 10.64 102.70 -8.25
N GLU A 15 9.61 103.11 -8.99
CA GLU A 15 8.46 102.25 -9.32
C GLU A 15 8.86 101.05 -10.21
N GLN A 16 9.77 101.27 -11.16
CA GLN A 16 10.34 100.20 -11.99
C GLN A 16 11.19 99.22 -11.16
N GLN A 17 12.02 99.73 -10.25
CA GLN A 17 12.82 98.91 -9.34
C GLN A 17 11.92 98.08 -8.40
N ALA A 18 10.88 98.66 -7.82
CA ALA A 18 9.92 97.94 -6.99
C ALA A 18 9.21 96.82 -7.78
N SER A 19 8.78 97.12 -9.02
CA SER A 19 8.16 96.12 -9.90
C SER A 19 9.12 94.97 -10.25
N LEU A 20 10.41 95.26 -10.45
CA LEU A 20 11.43 94.25 -10.70
C LEU A 20 11.65 93.36 -9.47
N LEU A 21 11.76 93.96 -8.29
CA LEU A 21 11.92 93.23 -7.02
C LEU A 21 10.74 92.31 -6.74
N GLU A 22 9.51 92.77 -6.98
CA GLU A 22 8.31 91.93 -6.84
C GLU A 22 8.31 90.75 -7.80
N ARG A 23 8.71 90.94 -9.07
CA ARG A 23 8.88 89.83 -10.03
C ARG A 23 9.91 88.82 -9.56
N GLN A 24 11.08 89.28 -9.12
CA GLN A 24 12.14 88.41 -8.59
C GLN A 24 11.67 87.64 -7.35
N ARG A 25 10.91 88.29 -6.46
CA ARG A 25 10.35 87.65 -5.26
C ARG A 25 9.37 86.53 -5.63
N ASN A 26 8.51 86.78 -6.63
CA ASN A 26 7.58 85.77 -7.13
C ASN A 26 8.31 84.59 -7.78
N GLU A 27 9.31 84.86 -8.61
CA GLU A 27 10.13 83.82 -9.25
C GLU A 27 10.87 82.96 -8.22
N ILE A 28 11.44 83.57 -7.18
CA ILE A 28 12.08 82.84 -6.06
C ILE A 28 11.05 81.96 -5.32
N ASN A 29 9.84 82.47 -5.09
CA ASN A 29 8.78 81.70 -4.44
C ASN A 29 8.35 80.49 -5.29
N GLU A 30 8.22 80.67 -6.60
CA GLU A 30 7.92 79.59 -7.54
C GLU A 30 9.03 78.55 -7.58
N LEU A 31 10.29 78.98 -7.69
CA LEU A 31 11.45 78.09 -7.68
C LEU A 31 11.55 77.28 -6.38
N ASN A 32 11.30 77.90 -5.23
CA ASN A 32 11.27 77.21 -3.94
C ASN A 32 10.13 76.18 -3.86
N SER A 33 8.97 76.49 -4.43
CA SER A 33 7.84 75.55 -4.52
C SER A 33 8.20 74.33 -5.38
N ILE A 34 8.79 74.57 -6.56
CA ILE A 34 9.28 73.52 -7.47
C ILE A 34 10.35 72.67 -6.79
N LEU A 35 11.30 73.29 -6.09
CA LEU A 35 12.36 72.59 -5.37
C LEU A 35 11.77 71.65 -4.33
N LYS A 36 10.83 72.14 -3.50
CA LYS A 36 10.15 71.34 -2.48
C LYS A 36 9.42 70.13 -3.07
N GLN A 37 8.75 70.31 -4.21
CA GLN A 37 8.09 69.22 -4.93
C GLN A 37 9.11 68.19 -5.45
N ARG A 38 10.21 68.64 -6.06
CA ARG A 38 11.27 67.75 -6.57
C ARG A 38 11.93 66.96 -5.44
N GLU A 39 12.21 67.58 -4.31
CA GLU A 39 12.75 66.89 -3.14
C GLU A 39 11.82 65.79 -2.63
N GLN A 40 10.50 66.03 -2.63
CA GLN A 40 9.51 65.03 -2.23
C GLN A 40 9.52 63.84 -3.21
N VAL A 41 9.55 64.10 -4.52
CA VAL A 41 9.61 63.07 -5.55
C VAL A 41 10.90 62.24 -5.43
N VAL A 42 12.05 62.89 -5.19
CA VAL A 42 13.33 62.19 -4.98
C VAL A 42 13.26 61.27 -3.76
N ARG A 43 12.69 61.73 -2.64
CA ARG A 43 12.49 60.89 -1.44
C ARG A 43 11.60 59.69 -1.74
N GLN A 44 10.52 59.88 -2.50
CA GLN A 44 9.62 58.79 -2.88
C GLN A 44 10.32 57.75 -3.76
N PHE A 45 11.09 58.18 -4.77
CA PHE A 45 11.89 57.27 -5.59
C PHE A 45 12.95 56.50 -4.80
N GLN A 46 13.56 57.11 -3.78
CA GLN A 46 14.52 56.42 -2.91
C GLN A 46 13.85 55.32 -2.08
N LEU A 47 12.63 55.56 -1.58
CA LEU A 47 11.84 54.56 -0.85
C LEU A 47 11.45 53.39 -1.77
N GLU A 48 10.94 53.69 -2.97
CA GLU A 48 10.56 52.68 -3.97
C GLU A 48 11.76 51.84 -4.42
N LYS A 49 12.92 52.48 -4.63
CA LYS A 49 14.18 51.80 -4.95
C LYS A 49 14.56 50.81 -3.85
N THR A 50 14.46 51.23 -2.59
CA THR A 50 14.80 50.38 -1.43
C THR A 50 13.83 49.21 -1.31
N SER A 51 12.52 49.47 -1.39
CA SER A 51 11.48 48.43 -1.39
C SER A 51 11.66 47.41 -2.52
N THR A 52 11.98 47.87 -3.73
CA THR A 52 12.21 46.98 -4.87
C THR A 52 13.47 46.15 -4.67
N GLN A 53 14.54 46.72 -4.10
CA GLN A 53 15.76 45.99 -3.78
C GLN A 53 15.51 44.88 -2.75
N GLU A 54 14.68 45.14 -1.73
CA GLU A 54 14.27 44.12 -0.75
C GLU A 54 13.47 42.99 -1.41
N GLN A 55 12.55 43.32 -2.31
CA GLN A 55 11.80 42.32 -3.08
C GLN A 55 12.74 41.46 -3.93
N ILE A 56 13.71 42.07 -4.61
CA ILE A 56 14.73 41.34 -5.40
C ILE A 56 15.51 40.38 -4.50
N ASN A 57 15.97 40.84 -3.32
CA ASN A 57 16.72 40.01 -2.39
C ASN A 57 15.90 38.81 -1.91
N ASN A 58 14.62 39.02 -1.58
CA ASN A 58 13.71 37.95 -1.18
C ASN A 58 13.48 36.91 -2.29
N LEU A 59 13.30 37.37 -3.53
CA LEU A 59 13.17 36.49 -4.69
C LEU A 59 14.45 35.67 -4.92
N GLN A 60 15.63 36.29 -4.80
CA GLN A 60 16.91 35.58 -4.92
C GLN A 60 17.07 34.50 -3.86
N LEU A 61 16.70 34.76 -2.61
CA LEU A 61 16.70 33.76 -1.54
C LEU A 61 15.73 32.61 -1.83
N LYS A 62 14.53 32.92 -2.33
CA LYS A 62 13.53 31.90 -2.71
C LYS A 62 14.03 31.02 -3.85
N VAL A 63 14.66 31.61 -4.87
CA VAL A 63 15.28 30.86 -5.99
C VAL A 63 16.35 29.91 -5.48
N ARG A 64 17.26 30.37 -4.62
CA ARG A 64 18.31 29.52 -4.02
C ARG A 64 17.71 28.36 -3.21
N SER A 65 16.68 28.65 -2.40
CA SER A 65 15.98 27.62 -1.63
C SER A 65 15.34 26.56 -2.54
N LEU A 66 14.67 26.97 -3.62
CA LEU A 66 14.03 26.04 -4.56
C LEU A 66 15.07 25.21 -5.33
N GLN A 67 16.20 25.82 -5.72
CA GLN A 67 17.30 25.09 -6.34
C GLN A 67 17.88 24.02 -5.40
N GLN A 68 18.05 24.34 -4.11
CA GLN A 68 18.51 23.35 -3.13
C GLN A 68 17.51 22.21 -2.94
N GLN A 69 16.20 22.51 -2.87
CA GLN A 69 15.16 21.49 -2.78
C GLN A 69 15.14 20.57 -4.00
N LEU A 70 15.33 21.13 -5.20
CA LEU A 70 15.43 20.35 -6.44
C LEU A 70 16.62 19.40 -6.40
N LEU A 71 17.80 19.88 -6.03
CA LEU A 71 19.02 19.07 -5.92
C LEU A 71 18.85 17.91 -4.93
N ASN A 72 18.28 18.19 -3.76
CA ASN A 72 18.03 17.15 -2.74
C ASN A 72 17.03 16.10 -3.23
N SER A 73 15.97 16.53 -3.92
CA SER A 73 14.96 15.62 -4.48
C SER A 73 15.55 14.76 -5.60
N GLN A 74 16.42 15.33 -6.43
CA GLN A 74 17.12 14.60 -7.47
C GLN A 74 18.07 13.56 -6.89
N ALA A 75 18.85 13.91 -5.87
CA ALA A 75 19.72 12.96 -5.17
C ALA A 75 18.93 11.79 -4.57
N SER A 76 17.80 12.09 -3.90
CA SER A 76 16.92 11.07 -3.32
C SER A 76 16.32 10.15 -4.39
N LEU A 77 15.95 10.70 -5.56
CA LEU A 77 15.45 9.91 -6.68
C LEU A 77 16.54 8.99 -7.24
N THR A 78 17.76 9.50 -7.42
CA THR A 78 18.89 8.69 -7.91
C THR A 78 19.20 7.55 -6.95
N GLU A 79 19.21 7.80 -5.64
CA GLU A 79 19.39 6.75 -4.63
C GLU A 79 18.28 5.70 -4.70
N SER A 80 17.01 6.12 -4.79
CA SER A 80 15.89 5.19 -4.94
C SER A 80 15.95 4.34 -6.21
N ILE A 81 16.43 4.91 -7.33
CA ILE A 81 16.60 4.15 -8.58
C ILE A 81 17.66 3.07 -8.38
N ALA A 82 18.81 3.41 -7.80
CA ALA A 82 19.88 2.45 -7.52
C ALA A 82 19.41 1.33 -6.56
N GLU A 83 18.67 1.67 -5.51
CA GLU A 83 18.07 0.68 -4.60
C GLU A 83 17.10 -0.25 -5.33
N ASN A 84 16.25 0.29 -6.21
CA ASN A 84 15.31 -0.50 -6.99
C ASN A 84 16.03 -1.46 -7.95
N GLU A 85 17.13 -1.05 -8.58
CA GLU A 85 17.96 -1.93 -9.42
C GLU A 85 18.54 -3.10 -8.60
N ILE A 86 19.04 -2.84 -7.40
CA ILE A 86 19.53 -3.88 -6.49
C ILE A 86 18.41 -4.86 -6.11
N VAL A 87 17.22 -4.35 -5.78
CA VAL A 87 16.06 -5.19 -5.45
C VAL A 87 15.61 -6.03 -6.64
N LEU A 88 15.60 -5.46 -7.85
CA LEU A 88 15.29 -6.19 -9.08
C LEU A 88 16.30 -7.31 -9.34
N ALA A 89 17.60 -7.05 -9.17
CA ALA A 89 18.64 -8.07 -9.29
C ALA A 89 18.46 -9.21 -8.28
N LYS A 90 18.16 -8.90 -7.02
CA LYS A 90 17.85 -9.93 -6.01
C LYS A 90 16.59 -10.73 -6.36
N LYS A 91 15.57 -10.07 -6.91
CA LYS A 91 14.33 -10.74 -7.34
C LYS A 91 14.59 -11.71 -8.49
N THR A 92 15.39 -11.34 -9.48
CA THR A 92 15.73 -12.24 -10.61
C THR A 92 16.57 -13.42 -10.15
N GLU A 93 17.51 -13.22 -9.23
CA GLU A 93 18.29 -14.29 -8.61
C GLU A 93 17.39 -15.29 -7.85
N LEU A 94 16.48 -14.78 -7.01
CA LEU A 94 15.51 -15.61 -6.28
C LEU A 94 14.56 -16.37 -7.20
N GLU A 95 14.08 -15.75 -8.29
CA GLU A 95 13.23 -16.44 -9.27
C GLU A 95 14.02 -17.53 -10.02
N ALA A 96 15.29 -17.30 -10.34
CA ALA A 96 16.17 -18.31 -10.91
C ALA A 96 16.42 -19.48 -9.94
N GLU A 97 16.63 -19.20 -8.65
CA GLU A 97 16.78 -20.24 -7.63
C GLU A 97 15.47 -21.03 -7.45
N LYS A 98 14.33 -20.35 -7.38
CA LYS A 98 13.01 -20.97 -7.34
C LYS A 98 12.80 -21.89 -8.55
N ASN A 99 13.10 -21.44 -9.76
CA ASN A 99 13.01 -22.25 -10.98
C ASN A 99 13.93 -23.48 -10.91
N LYS A 100 15.18 -23.32 -10.44
CA LYS A 100 16.09 -24.46 -10.22
C LYS A 100 15.54 -25.45 -9.21
N LEU A 101 14.95 -24.98 -8.10
CA LEU A 101 14.31 -25.81 -7.09
C LEU A 101 13.07 -26.53 -7.62
N GLU A 102 12.22 -25.84 -8.39
CA GLU A 102 11.06 -26.42 -9.07
C GLU A 102 11.50 -27.51 -10.06
N LEU A 103 12.54 -27.27 -10.86
CA LEU A 103 13.12 -28.29 -11.73
C LEU A 103 13.67 -29.48 -10.94
N LYS A 104 14.34 -29.26 -9.81
CA LYS A 104 14.80 -30.34 -8.92
C LYS A 104 13.63 -31.11 -8.32
N ILE A 105 12.55 -30.44 -7.91
CA ILE A 105 11.32 -31.07 -7.43
C ILE A 105 10.68 -31.88 -8.54
N ASN A 106 10.49 -31.31 -9.74
CA ASN A 106 9.91 -31.99 -10.90
C ASN A 106 10.75 -33.19 -11.36
N LYS A 107 12.09 -33.08 -11.33
CA LYS A 107 13.00 -34.21 -11.56
C LYS A 107 12.91 -35.26 -10.46
N ARG A 108 12.80 -34.88 -9.18
CA ARG A 108 12.54 -35.84 -8.08
C ARG A 108 11.16 -36.46 -8.17
N VAL A 109 10.15 -35.76 -8.68
CA VAL A 109 8.79 -36.27 -8.92
C VAL A 109 8.77 -37.19 -10.16
N ARG A 110 9.56 -36.91 -11.20
CA ARG A 110 9.75 -37.79 -12.38
C ARG A 110 10.66 -38.98 -12.08
N ALA A 111 11.70 -38.84 -11.25
CA ALA A 111 12.53 -39.94 -10.76
C ALA A 111 11.79 -40.77 -9.69
N LYS A 112 10.83 -40.17 -8.98
CA LYS A 112 9.76 -40.85 -8.24
C LYS A 112 8.49 -41.06 -9.08
N ALA A 113 8.59 -41.01 -10.42
CA ALA A 113 7.56 -41.65 -11.22
C ALA A 113 7.84 -43.16 -11.15
N ILE A 114 7.66 -43.82 -10.01
CA ILE A 114 6.37 -44.43 -9.66
C ILE A 114 5.31 -44.06 -10.69
N ALA A 115 5.01 -45.04 -11.54
CA ALA A 115 3.88 -45.11 -12.46
C ALA A 115 2.72 -44.17 -12.05
N PRO A 116 2.04 -43.54 -13.03
CA PRO A 116 0.99 -42.55 -12.79
C PRO A 116 0.18 -42.98 -11.58
N VAL A 117 0.19 -42.16 -10.52
CA VAL A 117 -0.60 -42.44 -9.32
C VAL A 117 -2.04 -42.53 -9.80
N LYS A 118 -2.48 -43.78 -10.01
CA LYS A 118 -3.87 -44.18 -10.10
C LYS A 118 -4.60 -43.33 -9.07
N LYS A 119 -5.66 -42.65 -9.52
CA LYS A 119 -6.70 -42.01 -8.68
C LYS A 119 -6.51 -42.48 -7.25
N GLN A 120 -5.91 -41.61 -6.44
CA GLN A 120 -5.37 -41.92 -5.12
C GLN A 120 -6.25 -42.98 -4.47
N ASN A 121 -5.67 -44.17 -4.23
CA ASN A 121 -6.37 -45.32 -3.68
C ASN A 121 -7.02 -44.88 -2.37
N SER A 122 -8.26 -44.41 -2.43
CA SER A 122 -9.18 -44.56 -1.35
C SER A 122 -9.13 -46.05 -1.05
N LYS A 123 -8.63 -46.44 0.13
CA LYS A 123 -8.88 -47.77 0.67
C LYS A 123 -10.38 -47.80 1.03
N ILE A 124 -11.23 -47.67 0.01
CA ILE A 124 -12.61 -48.11 0.06
C ILE A 124 -12.44 -49.61 -0.08
N SER A 125 -12.69 -50.33 1.00
CA SER A 125 -13.00 -51.75 0.84
C SER A 125 -14.12 -51.81 -0.20
N ALA A 126 -13.88 -52.44 -1.35
CA ALA A 126 -14.78 -52.37 -2.52
C ALA A 126 -16.22 -52.81 -2.21
N ASN A 127 -16.44 -53.41 -1.04
CA ASN A 127 -17.73 -53.87 -0.51
C ASN A 127 -18.21 -53.08 0.73
N SER A 128 -17.72 -51.85 0.97
CA SER A 128 -18.15 -51.08 2.14
C SER A 128 -19.59 -50.59 1.97
N VAL A 129 -20.47 -51.16 2.79
CA VAL A 129 -21.89 -50.78 2.90
C VAL A 129 -22.07 -49.33 3.39
N ILE A 130 -21.06 -48.76 4.06
CA ILE A 130 -21.07 -47.39 4.57
C ILE A 130 -20.42 -46.45 3.57
N THR A 131 -20.98 -45.24 3.40
CA THR A 131 -20.44 -44.18 2.53
C THR A 131 -20.43 -42.81 3.20
N VAL A 132 -19.60 -41.91 2.67
CA VAL A 132 -19.56 -40.49 3.02
C VAL A 132 -20.24 -39.69 1.92
N GLU A 133 -21.32 -38.99 2.25
CA GLU A 133 -22.14 -38.22 1.31
C GLU A 133 -22.34 -36.79 1.80
N LYS A 134 -22.73 -35.88 0.89
CA LYS A 134 -23.05 -34.46 1.20
C LYS A 134 -21.97 -33.76 2.03
N LEU A 135 -20.70 -34.02 1.74
CA LEU A 135 -19.56 -33.39 2.41
C LEU A 135 -19.56 -31.87 2.15
N LYS A 136 -19.53 -31.09 3.23
CA LYS A 136 -19.40 -29.64 3.23
C LYS A 136 -18.15 -29.25 4.02
N ILE A 137 -17.29 -28.44 3.43
CA ILE A 137 -16.08 -27.89 4.04
C ILE A 137 -16.14 -26.37 3.92
N ASN A 138 -16.22 -25.68 5.05
CA ASN A 138 -16.30 -24.21 5.11
C ASN A 138 -15.11 -23.65 5.88
N ARG A 139 -14.40 -22.69 5.30
CA ARG A 139 -13.28 -22.00 5.93
C ARG A 139 -13.65 -20.55 6.27
N LYS A 140 -13.48 -20.15 7.52
CA LYS A 140 -13.66 -18.77 8.01
C LYS A 140 -12.62 -18.45 9.08
N ASN A 141 -11.91 -17.32 8.94
CA ASN A 141 -11.00 -16.76 9.96
C ASN A 141 -10.05 -17.81 10.60
N GLY A 142 -9.35 -18.60 9.78
CA GLY A 142 -8.40 -19.63 10.26
C GLY A 142 -9.05 -20.88 10.89
N THR A 143 -10.38 -20.97 10.87
CA THR A 143 -11.17 -22.12 11.34
C THR A 143 -11.80 -22.84 10.15
N VAL A 144 -11.78 -24.18 10.18
CA VAL A 144 -12.42 -25.02 9.16
C VAL A 144 -13.52 -25.84 9.81
N SER A 145 -14.75 -25.67 9.33
CA SER A 145 -15.91 -26.47 9.73
C SER A 145 -16.19 -27.51 8.66
N VAL A 146 -16.24 -28.77 9.04
CA VAL A 146 -16.56 -29.88 8.12
C VAL A 146 -17.77 -30.63 8.62
N SER A 147 -18.67 -30.95 7.71
CA SER A 147 -19.79 -31.84 7.97
C SER A 147 -20.04 -32.79 6.81
N TYR A 148 -20.51 -34.00 7.10
CA TYR A 148 -20.92 -34.98 6.10
C TYR A 148 -21.99 -35.92 6.65
N ASN A 149 -22.67 -36.60 5.74
CA ASN A 149 -23.57 -37.69 6.03
C ASN A 149 -22.81 -39.00 5.97
N LEU A 150 -22.78 -39.72 7.08
CA LEU A 150 -22.38 -41.12 7.14
C LEU A 150 -23.62 -41.96 6.77
N THR A 151 -23.68 -42.46 5.54
CA THR A 151 -24.84 -43.17 4.98
C THR A 151 -24.61 -44.68 5.02
N ASN A 152 -25.65 -45.45 5.32
CA ASN A 152 -25.68 -46.90 5.28
C ASN A 152 -26.51 -47.36 4.07
N LYS A 153 -25.88 -48.08 3.15
CA LYS A 153 -26.52 -48.61 1.94
C LYS A 153 -27.20 -49.96 2.15
N SER A 154 -27.08 -50.58 3.33
CA SER A 154 -27.77 -51.82 3.68
C SER A 154 -29.00 -51.57 4.54
N ASN A 155 -29.88 -52.57 4.59
CA ASN A 155 -31.05 -52.58 5.49
C ASN A 155 -30.72 -52.99 6.92
N ARG A 156 -29.47 -53.40 7.19
CA ARG A 156 -29.02 -53.84 8.53
C ARG A 156 -28.41 -52.68 9.28
N LEU A 157 -28.60 -52.67 10.60
CA LEU A 157 -27.97 -51.68 11.46
C LEU A 157 -26.44 -51.83 11.41
N GLN A 158 -25.73 -50.72 11.19
CA GLN A 158 -24.27 -50.68 11.15
C GLN A 158 -23.71 -49.95 12.38
N LEU A 159 -22.67 -50.54 12.96
CA LEU A 159 -21.96 -50.05 14.14
C LEU A 159 -20.49 -49.86 13.79
N GLY A 160 -19.88 -48.84 14.38
CA GLY A 160 -18.47 -48.55 14.17
C GLY A 160 -18.05 -47.22 14.75
N ARG A 161 -16.92 -46.69 14.28
CA ARG A 161 -16.39 -45.39 14.72
C ARG A 161 -15.87 -44.61 13.53
N THR A 162 -15.91 -43.29 13.62
CA THR A 162 -15.40 -42.41 12.56
C THR A 162 -14.51 -41.33 13.14
N GLY A 163 -13.45 -40.97 12.42
CA GLY A 163 -12.51 -39.93 12.83
C GLY A 163 -12.32 -38.92 11.72
N MET A 164 -12.14 -37.66 12.10
CA MET A 164 -11.84 -36.56 11.18
C MET A 164 -10.55 -35.89 11.62
N TYR A 165 -9.56 -35.83 10.74
CA TYR A 165 -8.22 -35.36 11.05
C TYR A 165 -7.74 -34.31 10.05
N LEU A 166 -6.86 -33.42 10.50
CA LEU A 166 -6.09 -32.57 9.61
C LEU A 166 -4.79 -33.27 9.23
N SER A 167 -4.52 -33.36 7.95
CA SER A 167 -3.29 -33.94 7.41
C SER A 167 -2.61 -32.98 6.46
N SER A 168 -1.30 -32.81 6.59
CA SER A 168 -0.49 -32.14 5.56
C SER A 168 -0.29 -33.06 4.35
N LYS A 169 0.00 -32.50 3.17
CA LYS A 169 0.33 -33.28 1.95
C LYS A 169 1.34 -34.42 2.20
N LYS A 170 2.40 -34.17 3.00
CA LYS A 170 3.44 -35.16 3.35
C LYS A 170 2.97 -36.31 4.26
N ASN A 171 1.84 -36.14 4.95
CA ASN A 171 1.32 -37.11 5.92
C ASN A 171 0.08 -37.86 5.39
N LEU A 172 -0.33 -37.63 4.14
CA LEU A 172 -1.45 -38.36 3.53
C LEU A 172 -1.15 -39.85 3.34
N GLU A 173 0.11 -40.20 3.09
CA GLU A 173 0.56 -41.59 2.89
C GLU A 173 0.79 -42.35 4.21
N LYS A 174 0.78 -41.66 5.36
CA LYS A 174 0.94 -42.31 6.66
C LYS A 174 -0.38 -42.94 7.09
N ASP A 175 -0.37 -44.19 7.48
CA ASP A 175 -1.54 -44.83 8.08
C ASP A 175 -1.85 -44.17 9.44
N ILE A 176 -3.13 -43.91 9.70
CA ILE A 176 -3.59 -43.39 11.00
C ILE A 176 -4.20 -44.56 11.77
N PRO A 177 -3.58 -45.02 12.88
CA PRO A 177 -4.10 -46.13 13.65
C PRO A 177 -5.43 -45.74 14.30
N PHE A 178 -6.26 -46.76 14.53
CA PHE A 178 -7.48 -46.60 15.30
C PHE A 178 -7.15 -46.12 16.73
N ARG A 179 -7.84 -45.06 17.18
CA ARG A 179 -7.74 -44.51 18.53
C ARG A 179 -9.13 -44.21 19.08
N LEU A 180 -9.40 -44.62 20.32
CA LEU A 180 -10.71 -44.45 20.94
C LEU A 180 -11.01 -42.98 21.23
N GLU A 181 -9.99 -42.23 21.66
CA GLU A 181 -10.08 -40.84 22.12
C GLU A 181 -10.38 -39.87 20.98
N SER A 182 -9.87 -40.16 19.78
CA SER A 182 -9.98 -39.28 18.61
C SER A 182 -11.05 -39.69 17.61
N SER A 183 -11.78 -40.78 17.87
CA SER A 183 -12.86 -41.28 17.03
C SER A 183 -14.22 -41.16 17.71
N ILE A 184 -15.28 -41.04 16.93
CA ILE A 184 -16.67 -40.84 17.35
C ILE A 184 -17.43 -42.15 17.07
N PRO A 185 -18.11 -42.75 18.06
CA PRO A 185 -18.93 -43.94 17.82
C PRO A 185 -20.16 -43.61 16.97
N TYR A 186 -20.52 -44.52 16.07
CA TYR A 186 -21.75 -44.45 15.29
C TYR A 186 -22.57 -45.74 15.35
N LYS A 187 -23.89 -45.56 15.28
CA LYS A 187 -24.92 -46.59 15.13
C LYS A 187 -25.93 -46.05 14.11
N ILE A 188 -25.96 -46.61 12.89
CA ILE A 188 -26.74 -46.04 11.78
C ILE A 188 -27.58 -47.09 11.05
N LYS A 189 -28.88 -46.81 10.88
CA LYS A 189 -29.79 -47.60 10.03
C LYS A 189 -29.93 -47.00 8.63
N ARG A 190 -29.94 -45.67 8.49
CA ARG A 190 -29.99 -44.96 7.20
C ARG A 190 -28.84 -43.98 7.04
N TYR A 191 -28.76 -42.95 7.88
CA TYR A 191 -27.62 -42.03 7.88
C TYR A 191 -27.44 -41.37 9.26
N ARG A 192 -26.28 -40.76 9.48
CA ARG A 192 -26.01 -39.85 10.60
C ARG A 192 -25.14 -38.69 10.12
N ILE A 193 -25.44 -37.49 10.59
CA ILE A 193 -24.61 -36.32 10.31
C ILE A 193 -23.44 -36.31 11.29
N ILE A 194 -22.23 -36.19 10.75
CA ILE A 194 -20.99 -36.02 11.52
C ILE A 194 -20.43 -34.64 11.19
N SER A 195 -20.06 -33.89 12.22
CA SER A 195 -19.45 -32.57 12.05
C SER A 195 -18.30 -32.36 13.02
N ARG A 196 -17.30 -31.61 12.58
CA ARG A 196 -16.16 -31.20 13.39
C ARG A 196 -15.66 -29.84 12.96
N LYS A 197 -15.21 -29.05 13.93
CA LYS A 197 -14.49 -27.79 13.72
C LYS A 197 -13.02 -27.97 14.04
N PHE A 198 -12.16 -27.39 13.21
CA PHE A 198 -10.72 -27.33 13.41
C PHE A 198 -10.29 -25.86 13.51
N SER A 199 -9.55 -25.50 14.55
CA SER A 199 -8.95 -24.18 14.73
C SER A 199 -7.49 -24.18 14.28
N LYS A 200 -6.94 -22.99 13.99
CA LYS A 200 -5.52 -22.78 13.63
C LYS A 200 -5.06 -23.64 12.42
N VAL A 201 -5.88 -23.71 11.38
CA VAL A 201 -5.61 -24.56 10.21
C VAL A 201 -4.56 -23.95 9.30
N LYS A 202 -3.46 -24.66 9.07
CA LYS A 202 -2.37 -24.23 8.18
C LYS A 202 -2.79 -24.28 6.70
N PRO A 203 -2.35 -23.33 5.85
CA PRO A 203 -2.54 -23.41 4.40
C PRO A 203 -2.01 -24.72 3.80
N GLY A 204 -2.72 -25.27 2.81
CA GLY A 204 -2.34 -26.54 2.16
C GLY A 204 -2.64 -27.81 2.97
N SER A 205 -3.43 -27.70 4.06
CA SER A 205 -3.92 -28.86 4.83
C SER A 205 -5.11 -29.54 4.14
N PHE A 206 -5.27 -30.83 4.42
CA PHE A 206 -6.37 -31.69 3.95
C PHE A 206 -7.19 -32.18 5.14
N VAL A 207 -8.48 -32.38 4.94
CA VAL A 207 -9.33 -33.09 5.90
C VAL A 207 -9.40 -34.56 5.51
N ARG A 208 -8.97 -35.43 6.42
CA ARG A 208 -9.01 -36.88 6.24
C ARG A 208 -10.13 -37.47 7.09
N ILE A 209 -11.01 -38.23 6.45
CA ILE A 209 -12.15 -38.91 7.06
C ILE A 209 -11.84 -40.39 7.08
N LEU A 210 -11.77 -40.95 8.29
CA LEU A 210 -11.55 -42.38 8.53
C LEU A 210 -12.81 -42.99 9.13
N ILE A 211 -13.16 -44.19 8.69
CA ILE A 211 -14.29 -44.94 9.21
C ILE A 211 -13.82 -46.36 9.49
N TRP A 212 -14.07 -46.81 10.72
CA TRP A 212 -13.80 -48.15 11.20
C TRP A 212 -15.12 -48.87 11.46
N ASN A 213 -15.20 -50.15 11.07
CA ASN A 213 -16.35 -50.98 11.38
C ASN A 213 -16.36 -51.42 12.87
N ASN A 214 -17.34 -52.23 13.27
CA ASN A 214 -17.43 -52.74 14.64
C ASN A 214 -16.23 -53.63 15.05
N LYS A 215 -15.55 -54.24 14.07
CA LYS A 215 -14.31 -55.03 14.29
C LYS A 215 -13.05 -54.14 14.37
N LYS A 216 -13.20 -52.82 14.34
CA LYS A 216 -12.11 -51.82 14.31
C LYS A 216 -11.26 -51.88 13.03
N GLU A 217 -11.76 -52.50 11.97
CA GLU A 217 -11.10 -52.54 10.67
C GLU A 217 -11.42 -51.26 9.90
N LEU A 218 -10.41 -50.64 9.28
CA LEU A 218 -10.56 -49.43 8.49
C LEU A 218 -11.26 -49.76 7.17
N ILE A 219 -12.44 -49.16 6.94
CA ILE A 219 -13.27 -49.40 5.75
C ILE A 219 -13.28 -48.24 4.77
N ILE A 220 -13.08 -47.01 5.26
CA ILE A 220 -12.95 -45.80 4.45
C ILE A 220 -11.80 -44.98 5.00
N ASP A 221 -10.97 -44.49 4.08
CA ASP A 221 -9.95 -43.50 4.33
C ASP A 221 -9.84 -42.56 3.14
N ASN A 222 -10.47 -41.39 3.27
CA ASN A 222 -10.56 -40.40 2.21
C ASN A 222 -9.98 -39.07 2.67
N ALA A 223 -9.20 -38.43 1.81
CA ALA A 223 -8.65 -37.10 2.03
C ALA A 223 -9.29 -36.07 1.08
N TYR A 224 -9.66 -34.91 1.63
CA TYR A 224 -10.32 -33.83 0.93
C TYR A 224 -9.52 -32.54 1.09
N SER A 225 -9.31 -31.82 -0.01
CA SER A 225 -8.62 -30.53 0.03
C SER A 225 -9.49 -29.46 0.71
N ILE A 226 -8.85 -28.61 1.51
CA ILE A 226 -9.49 -27.42 2.08
C ILE A 226 -9.24 -26.28 1.11
N LYS A 227 -10.26 -25.92 0.34
CA LYS A 227 -10.25 -24.73 -0.52
C LYS A 227 -10.38 -23.46 0.32
#